data_AF-R0KRF3-F1
#
_entry.id   AF-R0KRF3-F1
#
_cell.length_a   1.000
_cell.length_b   1.000
_cell.length_c   1.000
_cell.angle_alpha   90.00
_cell.angle_beta   90.00
_cell.angle_gamma   90.00
#
_symmetry.space_group_name_H-M   'P 1'
#
loop_
_entity.id
_entity.type
_entity.pdbx_description
1 polymer ?
#
loop_
_entity_poly.entity_id
_entity_poly.type
_entity_poly.pdbx_seq_one_letter_code
_entity_poly.pdbx_strand_id
1 'polypeptide(L)'
;MRGYKFVYLLKCRVCNSILSRKAMKSVLLSNPKIKLYSSNHISKVNTCGLNYMTRSCDCVISNIKCEGCNCLIGYTILIPCLLCLKYKNNGHLWMFDMCAVTPTIQISGLNVLKWVTDNTVNEETELKMR
;
A
#
# COMPACT_ATOMS: atom_id res chain seq x y z
N MET A 1 -21.21 -9.40 0.08
CA MET A 1 -21.16 -8.64 -1.19
C MET A 1 -19.71 -8.56 -1.66
N ARG A 2 -19.39 -9.15 -2.82
CA ARG A 2 -18.05 -9.06 -3.44
C ARG A 2 -17.77 -7.58 -3.75
N GLY A 3 -16.76 -7.01 -3.11
CA GLY A 3 -16.40 -5.60 -3.28
C GLY A 3 -15.13 -5.46 -4.12
N TYR A 4 -15.24 -4.83 -5.29
CA TYR A 4 -14.06 -4.41 -6.04
C TYR A 4 -13.27 -3.37 -5.25
N LYS A 5 -11.95 -3.50 -5.22
CA LYS A 5 -11.05 -2.49 -4.63
C LYS A 5 -10.37 -1.72 -5.75
N PHE A 6 -10.39 -0.39 -5.70
CA PHE A 6 -9.73 0.43 -6.73
C PHE A 6 -8.21 0.46 -6.57
N VAL A 7 -7.52 0.64 -7.70
CA VAL A 7 -6.08 0.92 -7.75
C VAL A 7 -5.88 2.43 -7.84
N TYR A 8 -4.96 2.96 -7.05
CA TYR A 8 -4.67 4.39 -6.95
C TYR A 8 -3.23 4.71 -7.33
N LEU A 9 -3.06 5.82 -8.07
CA LEU A 9 -1.82 6.57 -8.14
C LEU A 9 -1.78 7.55 -6.96
N LEU A 10 -0.67 7.59 -6.25
CA LEU A 10 -0.43 8.49 -5.13
C LEU A 10 0.59 9.55 -5.51
N LYS A 11 0.28 10.81 -5.22
CA LYS A 11 1.21 11.93 -5.27
C LYS A 11 1.46 12.46 -3.86
N CYS A 12 2.65 13.00 -3.61
CA CYS A 12 2.92 13.75 -2.39
C CYS A 12 2.00 14.98 -2.36
N ARG A 13 1.32 15.21 -1.24
CA ARG A 13 0.40 16.36 -1.10
C ARG A 13 1.13 17.71 -1.17
N VAL A 14 2.42 17.74 -0.83
CA VAL A 14 3.22 18.98 -0.76
C VAL A 14 3.83 19.35 -2.10
N CYS A 15 4.60 18.44 -2.72
CA CYS A 15 5.33 18.74 -3.97
C CYS A 15 4.82 18.02 -5.22
N ASN A 16 3.68 17.31 -5.12
CA ASN A 16 3.06 16.56 -6.23
C ASN A 16 3.91 15.45 -6.89
N SER A 17 5.09 15.13 -6.33
CA SER A 17 5.89 13.99 -6.80
C SER A 17 5.10 12.69 -6.72
N ILE A 18 5.18 11.86 -7.75
CA ILE A 18 4.53 10.54 -7.77
C ILE A 18 5.24 9.63 -6.75
N LEU A 19 4.50 9.16 -5.76
CA LEU A 19 5.00 8.30 -4.68
C LEU A 19 4.76 6.81 -4.96
N SER A 20 3.65 6.50 -5.62
CA SER A 20 3.29 5.15 -6.05
C SER A 20 2.34 5.25 -7.23
N ARG A 21 2.45 4.33 -8.19
CA ARG A 21 1.46 4.21 -9.27
C ARG A 21 0.40 3.15 -8.96
N LYS A 22 0.66 2.24 -8.02
CA LYS A 22 -0.20 1.08 -7.73
C LYS A 22 -0.39 0.95 -6.23
N ALA A 23 -1.34 1.68 -5.69
CA ALA A 23 -1.71 1.64 -4.27
C ALA A 23 -3.18 1.22 -4.08
N MET A 24 -3.50 0.78 -2.87
CA MET A 24 -4.85 0.40 -2.46
C MET A 24 -5.21 1.14 -1.18
N LYS A 25 -6.48 1.53 -1.01
CA LYS A 25 -6.96 1.99 0.30
C LYS A 25 -6.86 0.84 1.30
N SER A 26 -6.37 1.17 2.50
CA SER A 26 -6.23 0.26 3.62
C SER A 26 -6.53 0.98 4.93
N VAL A 27 -6.55 0.22 6.03
CA VAL A 27 -6.64 0.74 7.39
C VAL A 27 -5.62 0.02 8.26
N LEU A 28 -5.20 0.64 9.36
CA LEU A 28 -4.37 -0.05 10.34
C LEU A 28 -5.21 -1.13 11.05
N LEU A 29 -4.73 -2.37 11.10
CA LEU A 29 -5.49 -3.49 11.69
C LEU A 29 -5.75 -3.29 13.19
N SER A 30 -4.79 -2.71 13.92
CA SER A 30 -4.93 -2.42 15.35
C SER A 30 -5.77 -1.18 15.64
N ASN A 31 -5.97 -0.29 14.67
CA ASN A 31 -6.83 0.89 14.80
C ASN A 31 -7.45 1.27 13.44
N PRO A 32 -8.64 0.73 13.10
CA PRO A 32 -9.28 0.97 11.81
C PRO A 32 -9.68 2.43 11.53
N LYS A 33 -9.63 3.31 12.55
CA LYS A 33 -9.83 4.76 12.37
C LYS A 33 -8.69 5.40 11.59
N ILE A 34 -7.49 4.80 11.65
CA ILE A 34 -6.32 5.25 10.88
C ILE A 34 -6.45 4.71 9.46
N LYS A 35 -6.76 5.62 8.52
CA LYS A 35 -6.91 5.34 7.10
C LYS A 35 -5.57 5.54 6.40
N LEU A 36 -5.23 4.58 5.55
CA LEU A 36 -3.95 4.54 4.85
C LEU A 36 -4.17 4.20 3.37
N TYR A 37 -3.12 4.37 2.60
CA TYR A 37 -2.94 3.63 1.35
C TYR A 37 -1.77 2.67 1.51
N SER A 38 -1.90 1.43 1.03
CA SER A 38 -0.78 0.50 1.00
C SER A 38 -0.33 0.17 -0.42
N SER A 39 0.97 -0.06 -0.62
CA SER A 39 1.56 -0.40 -1.92
C SER A 39 2.78 -1.33 -1.78
N ASN A 40 3.13 -2.02 -2.86
CA ASN A 40 4.42 -2.69 -3.07
C ASN A 40 5.29 -2.00 -4.15
N HIS A 41 4.81 -0.89 -4.72
CA HIS A 41 5.50 -0.14 -5.75
C HIS A 41 5.69 1.30 -5.29
N ILE A 42 6.93 1.68 -5.01
CA ILE A 42 7.29 3.04 -4.59
C ILE A 42 8.12 3.76 -5.65
N SER A 43 8.08 5.09 -5.61
CA SER A 43 8.91 6.00 -6.41
C SER A 43 9.13 7.28 -5.60
N LYS A 44 10.33 7.85 -5.59
CA LYS A 44 10.64 9.09 -4.86
C LYS A 44 10.28 9.06 -3.36
N VAL A 45 10.53 7.92 -2.72
CA VAL A 45 10.29 7.67 -1.29
C VAL A 45 11.58 7.16 -0.68
N ASN A 46 12.01 7.76 0.42
CA ASN A 46 13.16 7.29 1.21
C ASN A 46 12.75 7.00 2.65
N THR A 47 13.42 6.05 3.29
CA THR A 47 13.32 5.85 4.74
C THR A 47 14.00 7.01 5.50
N CYS A 48 13.55 7.28 6.72
CA CYS A 48 14.15 8.30 7.57
C CYS A 48 14.00 7.98 9.06
N GLY A 49 14.95 8.47 9.85
CA GLY A 49 14.98 8.28 11.30
C GLY A 49 15.43 6.88 11.71
N LEU A 50 15.23 6.56 12.99
CA LEU A 50 15.55 5.26 13.55
C LEU A 50 14.42 4.27 13.26
N ASN A 51 14.79 3.00 13.08
CA ASN A 51 13.85 1.91 13.00
C ASN A 51 13.24 1.65 14.39
N TYR A 52 11.97 1.28 14.43
CA TYR A 52 11.26 1.02 15.68
C TYR A 52 10.24 -0.10 15.51
N MET A 53 9.80 -0.67 16.64
CA MET A 53 8.73 -1.66 16.68
C MET A 53 7.44 -1.01 17.19
N THR A 54 6.29 -1.53 16.76
CA THR A 54 5.00 -1.07 17.27
C THR A 54 4.64 -1.82 18.54
N ARG A 55 3.76 -1.25 19.38
CA ARG A 55 3.22 -1.96 20.55
C ARG A 55 2.25 -3.09 20.19
N SER A 56 1.72 -3.07 18.97
CA SER A 56 0.70 -4.00 18.49
C SER A 56 1.25 -5.26 17.83
N CYS A 57 2.52 -5.24 17.41
CA CYS A 57 3.22 -6.39 16.83
C CYS A 57 4.73 -6.13 16.76
N ASP A 58 5.49 -7.22 16.68
CA ASP A 58 6.96 -7.20 16.56
C ASP A 58 7.47 -6.89 15.14
N CYS A 59 6.67 -6.22 14.32
CA CYS A 59 7.15 -5.74 13.02
C CYS A 59 8.17 -4.62 13.23
N VAL A 60 9.31 -4.71 12.56
CA VAL A 60 10.27 -3.60 12.50
C VAL A 60 9.85 -2.65 11.38
N ILE A 61 9.65 -1.39 11.73
CA ILE A 61 9.17 -0.35 10.82
C ILE A 61 10.12 0.85 10.78
N SER A 62 10.10 1.57 9.67
CA SER A 62 10.79 2.85 9.49
C SER A 62 9.79 3.89 8.98
N ASN A 63 9.96 5.13 9.43
CA ASN A 63 9.27 6.26 8.80
C ASN A 63 9.76 6.42 7.35
N ILE A 64 8.88 6.94 6.50
CA ILE A 64 9.20 7.28 5.11
C ILE A 64 8.89 8.74 4.82
N LYS A 65 9.76 9.35 4.03
CA LYS A 65 9.63 10.74 3.56
C LYS A 65 9.63 10.80 2.04
N CYS A 66 8.97 11.83 1.52
CA CYS A 66 9.05 12.15 0.09
C CYS A 66 10.47 12.63 -0.23
N GLU A 67 11.11 12.06 -1.24
CA GLU A 67 12.46 12.46 -1.67
C GLU A 67 12.50 13.91 -2.19
N GLY A 68 11.43 14.38 -2.81
CA GLY A 68 11.38 15.72 -3.42
C GLY A 68 11.19 16.89 -2.44
N CYS A 69 10.53 16.67 -1.29
CA CYS A 69 10.26 17.75 -0.32
C CYS A 69 10.60 17.39 1.13
N ASN A 70 11.11 16.18 1.38
CA ASN A 70 11.44 15.64 2.70
C ASN A 70 10.28 15.57 3.71
N CYS A 71 9.03 15.87 3.33
CA CYS A 71 7.88 15.71 4.21
C CYS A 71 7.65 14.24 4.57
N LEU A 72 7.30 13.99 5.84
CA LEU A 72 6.87 12.69 6.33
C LEU A 72 5.56 12.29 5.62
N ILE A 73 5.52 11.09 5.05
CA ILE A 73 4.38 10.61 4.24
C ILE A 73 3.82 9.27 4.69
N GLY A 74 4.45 8.61 5.67
CA GLY A 74 3.97 7.35 6.22
C GLY A 74 5.10 6.50 6.81
N TYR A 75 4.97 5.18 6.70
CA TYR A 75 5.97 4.22 7.15
C TYR A 75 6.08 2.99 6.24
N THR A 76 7.16 2.25 6.37
CA THR A 76 7.36 0.94 5.73
C THR A 76 7.63 -0.14 6.76
N ILE A 77 7.17 -1.37 6.49
CA ILE A 77 7.52 -2.56 7.25
C ILE A 77 8.81 -3.13 6.66
N LEU A 78 9.90 -3.03 7.41
CA LEU A 78 11.21 -3.58 7.03
C LEU A 78 11.26 -5.09 7.29
N ILE A 79 10.75 -5.50 8.45
CA ILE A 79 10.72 -6.91 8.87
C ILE A 79 9.31 -7.22 9.40
N PRO A 80 8.48 -7.98 8.65
CA PRO A 80 7.18 -8.40 9.14
C PRO A 80 7.34 -9.54 10.16
N CYS A 81 6.57 -9.50 11.26
CA CYS A 81 6.53 -10.61 12.20
C CYS A 81 5.62 -11.75 11.70
N LEU A 82 5.83 -12.96 12.22
CA LEU A 82 5.06 -14.15 11.82
C LEU A 82 3.56 -14.01 12.05
N LEU A 83 3.15 -13.32 13.13
CA LEU A 83 1.73 -13.07 13.39
C LEU A 83 1.11 -12.21 12.28
N CYS A 84 1.75 -11.09 11.92
CA CYS A 84 1.27 -10.22 10.85
C CYS A 84 1.21 -10.93 9.50
N LEU A 85 2.16 -11.81 9.19
CA LEU A 85 2.15 -12.62 7.96
C LEU A 85 0.98 -13.62 7.91
N LYS A 86 0.49 -14.11 9.05
CA LYS A 86 -0.65 -15.04 9.13
C LYS A 86 -2.01 -14.33 8.96
N TYR A 87 -2.08 -13.03 9.18
CA TYR A 87 -3.33 -12.27 8.97
C TYR A 87 -3.66 -12.09 7.49
N LYS A 88 -4.95 -11.94 7.18
CA LYS A 88 -5.42 -11.53 5.85
C LYS A 88 -5.07 -10.05 5.59
N ASN A 89 -3.85 -9.82 5.12
CA ASN A 89 -3.38 -8.55 4.59
C ASN A 89 -3.17 -8.67 3.07
N ASN A 90 -2.88 -7.57 2.38
CA ASN A 90 -2.59 -7.58 0.94
C ASN A 90 -1.10 -7.73 0.60
N GLY A 91 -0.27 -8.10 1.58
CA GLY A 91 1.18 -8.25 1.42
C GLY A 91 1.92 -6.95 1.14
N HIS A 92 1.27 -5.79 1.30
CA HIS A 92 1.88 -4.50 1.03
C HIS A 92 2.76 -4.05 2.18
N LEU A 93 4.01 -3.69 1.90
CA LEU A 93 4.98 -3.28 2.92
C LEU A 93 5.17 -1.76 3.02
N TRP A 94 4.51 -0.98 2.18
CA TRP A 94 4.60 0.49 2.19
C TRP A 94 3.24 1.10 2.49
N MET A 95 3.18 1.90 3.56
CA MET A 95 1.95 2.49 4.09
C MET A 95 2.06 4.00 4.06
N PHE A 96 1.18 4.62 3.29
CA PHE A 96 1.10 6.07 3.13
C PHE A 96 -0.06 6.61 3.96
N ASP A 97 0.21 7.67 4.73
CA ASP A 97 -0.82 8.38 5.46
C ASP A 97 -1.77 9.06 4.46
N MET A 98 -3.07 8.80 4.61
CA MET A 98 -4.11 9.37 3.74
C MET A 98 -4.10 10.91 3.72
N CYS A 99 -3.65 11.56 4.79
CA CYS A 99 -3.55 13.02 4.90
C CYS A 99 -2.32 13.61 4.19
N ALA A 100 -1.28 12.79 3.94
CA ALA A 100 0.00 13.22 3.37
C ALA A 100 0.10 13.00 1.85
N VAL A 101 -0.91 12.38 1.24
CA VAL A 101 -0.93 12.05 -0.19
C VAL A 101 -2.20 12.54 -0.89
N THR A 102 -2.08 12.81 -2.19
CA THR A 102 -3.19 13.07 -3.10
C THR A 102 -3.42 11.83 -3.97
N PRO A 103 -4.54 11.10 -3.78
CA PRO A 103 -4.85 9.88 -4.52
C PRO A 103 -5.61 10.18 -5.82
N THR A 104 -5.31 9.43 -6.88
CA THR A 104 -6.06 9.44 -8.14
C THR A 104 -6.36 8.00 -8.56
N ILE A 105 -7.61 7.69 -8.87
CA ILE A 105 -7.99 6.36 -9.37
C ILE A 105 -7.28 6.13 -10.72
N GLN A 106 -6.61 4.99 -10.88
CA GLN A 106 -6.01 4.66 -12.17
C GLN A 106 -7.03 4.15 -13.17
N ILE A 107 -6.81 4.49 -14.43
CA ILE A 107 -7.63 4.10 -15.58
C ILE A 107 -6.69 3.44 -16.61
N SER A 108 -7.13 2.35 -17.23
CA SER A 108 -6.45 1.71 -18.37
C SER A 108 -7.41 1.66 -19.55
N GLY A 109 -7.07 2.38 -20.62
CA GLY A 109 -8.01 2.67 -21.71
C GLY A 109 -9.18 3.53 -21.21
N LEU A 110 -10.41 3.05 -21.39
CA LEU A 110 -11.63 3.70 -20.89
C LEU A 110 -12.13 3.11 -19.55
N ASN A 111 -11.39 2.18 -18.94
CA ASN A 111 -11.83 1.43 -17.76
C ASN A 111 -11.04 1.76 -16.49
N VAL A 112 -11.73 1.87 -15.37
CA VAL A 112 -11.12 2.05 -14.04
C VAL A 112 -10.44 0.75 -13.58
N LEU A 113 -9.18 0.86 -13.14
CA LEU A 113 -8.42 -0.27 -12.60
C LEU A 113 -8.93 -0.67 -11.21
N LYS A 114 -9.25 -1.96 -11.07
CA LYS A 114 -9.70 -2.60 -9.84
C LYS A 114 -8.82 -3.81 -9.56
N TRP A 115 -8.41 -3.99 -8.32
CA TRP A 115 -7.87 -5.26 -7.84
C TRP A 115 -9.01 -6.26 -7.69
N VAL A 116 -8.84 -7.41 -8.34
CA VAL A 116 -9.72 -8.56 -8.15
C VAL A 116 -9.25 -9.27 -6.88
N THR A 117 -10.12 -9.39 -5.88
CA THR A 117 -9.86 -10.23 -4.71
C THR A 117 -10.28 -11.65 -5.06
N ASP A 118 -9.37 -12.62 -4.94
CA ASP A 118 -9.62 -14.01 -5.30
C ASP A 118 -10.90 -14.56 -4.66
N ASN A 119 -11.86 -14.85 -5.54
CA ASN A 119 -12.88 -15.89 -5.43
C ASN A 119 -13.37 -16.25 -6.84
N THR A 120 -12.47 -16.22 -7.82
CA THR A 120 -12.69 -16.76 -9.17
C THR A 120 -11.42 -17.52 -9.56
N VAL A 121 -11.11 -18.57 -8.80
CA VAL A 121 -10.58 -19.77 -9.44
C VAL A 121 -11.82 -20.43 -10.04
N ASN A 122 -12.11 -20.13 -11.30
CA ASN A 122 -12.80 -21.11 -12.12
C ASN A 122 -11.72 -22.11 -12.51
N GLU A 123 -11.94 -23.39 -12.24
CA GLU A 123 -11.05 -24.53 -12.54
C GLU A 123 -10.88 -24.79 -14.05
N GLU A 124 -10.85 -23.77 -14.90
CA GLU A 124 -10.70 -23.95 -16.35
C GLU A 124 -9.72 -22.94 -16.93
N THR A 125 -8.43 -23.11 -16.63
CA THR A 125 -7.31 -22.98 -17.60
C THR A 125 -5.97 -23.33 -16.94
N GLU A 126 -5.82 -24.57 -16.45
CA GLU A 126 -4.55 -25.25 -16.70
C GLU A 126 -4.57 -25.70 -18.16
N LEU A 127 -4.03 -24.88 -19.08
CA LEU A 127 -3.50 -25.40 -20.34
C LEU A 127 -2.63 -24.35 -21.02
N LYS A 128 -1.34 -24.70 -21.09
CA LYS A 128 -0.33 -24.28 -22.06
C LYS A 128 0.13 -22.83 -21.96
N MET A 129 1.35 -22.64 -21.45
CA MET A 129 2.45 -22.17 -22.29
C MET A 129 3.74 -22.88 -21.87
N ARG A 130 4.47 -23.33 -22.90
CA ARG A 130 5.76 -24.03 -22.86
C ARG A 130 6.83 -23.25 -22.13
#